data_AF-A0AAF0IKC3-F1
#
_entry.id   AF-A0AAF0IKC3-F1
#
_cell.length_a   1.000
_cell.length_b   1.000
_cell.length_c   1.000
_cell.angle_alpha   90.00
_cell.angle_beta   90.00
_cell.angle_gamma   90.00
#
_symmetry.space_group_name_H-M   'P 1'
#
loop_
_entity.id
_entity.type
_entity.pdbx_description
1 polymer ?
#
loop_
_entity_poly.entity_id
_entity_poly.type
_entity_poly.pdbx_seq_one_letter_code
_entity_poly.pdbx_strand_id
1 'polypeptide(L)'
;MVEVYFNIQSDNGALTEDHALRKWSSKYIQALENLKDVRAGMKLGNLMASAGLVEVELKMIPLPLSGWPSDPKMREAGAINRENTQRWLRSLAIYPFVQKLNMSRDELDKLIARARQEADDPTLRAYVPL
;
A
#
# COMPACT_ATOMS: atom_id res chain seq x y z
N MET A 1 -17.73 -3.39 -1.50
CA MET A 1 -16.47 -3.93 -2.05
C MET A 1 -15.33 -3.12 -1.47
N VAL A 2 -14.17 -3.73 -1.22
CA VAL A 2 -13.01 -3.07 -0.59
C VAL A 2 -11.80 -3.31 -1.49
N GLU A 3 -11.04 -2.26 -1.79
CA GLU A 3 -9.89 -2.33 -2.71
C GLU A 3 -8.71 -1.57 -2.11
N VAL A 4 -7.54 -2.21 -2.04
CA VAL A 4 -6.33 -1.57 -1.51
C VAL A 4 -5.57 -0.90 -2.66
N TYR A 5 -5.30 0.40 -2.53
CA TYR A 5 -4.32 1.05 -3.40
C TYR A 5 -2.93 0.99 -2.77
N PHE A 6 -2.08 0.10 -3.30
CA PHE A 6 -0.71 -0.13 -2.82
C PHE A 6 0.29 1.00 -3.16
N ASN A 7 -0.16 2.24 -3.02
CA ASN A 7 0.66 3.44 -3.05
C ASN A 7 0.80 3.99 -1.64
N ILE A 8 1.87 3.60 -0.95
CA ILE A 8 2.09 3.94 0.45
C ILE A 8 2.28 5.45 0.59
N GLN A 9 1.53 6.04 1.52
CA GLN A 9 1.50 7.46 1.86
C GLN A 9 1.88 7.66 3.33
N SER A 10 2.03 8.92 3.72
CA SER A 10 2.33 9.34 5.09
C SER A 10 1.40 10.47 5.50
N ASP A 11 0.84 10.37 6.70
CA ASP A 11 -0.07 11.37 7.26
C ASP A 11 0.61 12.73 7.55
N ASN A 12 1.88 12.70 7.95
CA ASN A 12 2.66 13.89 8.27
C ASN A 12 3.66 14.30 7.16
N GLY A 13 3.64 13.62 6.01
CA GLY A 13 4.55 13.91 4.89
C GLY A 13 6.02 13.54 5.15
N ALA A 14 6.32 12.78 6.21
CA ALA A 14 7.70 12.38 6.55
C ALA A 14 8.29 11.37 5.53
N LEU A 15 7.42 10.68 4.78
CA LEU A 15 7.82 9.69 3.80
C LEU A 15 8.26 10.35 2.48
N THR A 16 9.56 10.25 2.17
CA THR A 16 10.19 10.78 0.96
C THR A 16 10.51 9.69 -0.07
N GLU A 17 10.83 10.07 -1.31
CA GLU A 17 11.20 9.13 -2.39
C GLU A 17 12.46 8.28 -2.09
N ASP A 18 13.28 8.68 -1.09
CA ASP A 18 14.43 7.89 -0.66
C ASP A 18 14.07 6.68 0.18
N HIS A 19 12.89 6.68 0.80
CA HIS A 19 12.41 5.59 1.65
C HIS A 19 12.09 4.34 0.83
N ALA A 20 12.40 3.19 1.40
CA ALA A 20 12.12 1.88 0.81
C ALA A 20 10.62 1.66 0.56
N LEU A 21 9.71 2.15 1.42
CA LEU A 21 8.26 2.08 1.21
C LEU A 21 7.80 2.84 -0.05
N ARG A 22 8.39 4.00 -0.34
CA ARG A 22 8.10 4.75 -1.59
C ARG A 22 8.65 4.03 -2.80
N LYS A 23 9.92 3.60 -2.73
CA LYS A 23 10.56 2.80 -3.79
C LYS A 23 9.77 1.52 -4.08
N TRP A 24 9.26 0.86 -3.06
CA TRP A 24 8.41 -0.32 -3.17
C TRP A 24 7.11 0.01 -3.92
N SER A 25 6.41 1.08 -3.52
CA SER A 25 5.16 1.52 -4.15
C SER A 25 5.34 1.87 -5.63
N SER A 26 6.36 2.67 -5.93
CA SER A 26 6.68 3.10 -7.30
C SER A 26 7.00 1.90 -8.19
N LYS A 27 7.78 0.94 -7.70
CA LYS A 27 8.09 -0.31 -8.44
C LYS A 27 6.87 -1.18 -8.64
N TYR A 28 6.00 -1.30 -7.64
CA TYR A 28 4.77 -2.08 -7.75
C TYR A 28 3.82 -1.51 -8.79
N ILE A 29 3.64 -0.19 -8.81
CA ILE A 29 2.85 0.51 -9.82
C ILE A 29 3.47 0.30 -11.21
N GLN A 30 4.76 0.58 -11.36
CA GLN A 30 5.49 0.44 -12.63
C GLN A 30 5.39 -0.99 -13.19
N ALA A 31 5.55 -2.01 -12.35
CA ALA A 31 5.53 -3.40 -12.77
C ALA A 31 4.16 -3.88 -13.29
N LEU A 32 3.09 -3.22 -12.82
CA LEU A 32 1.71 -3.65 -13.07
C LEU A 32 0.93 -2.72 -14.01
N GLU A 33 1.44 -1.54 -14.35
CA GLU A 33 0.75 -0.54 -15.17
C GLU A 33 0.27 -1.09 -16.53
N ASN A 34 1.01 -2.03 -17.12
CA ASN A 34 0.70 -2.67 -18.40
C ASN A 34 -0.10 -3.98 -18.25
N LEU A 35 -0.49 -4.37 -17.04
CA LEU A 35 -1.25 -5.59 -16.76
C LEU A 35 -2.66 -5.29 -16.24
N LYS A 36 -2.79 -4.26 -15.40
CA LYS A 36 -4.08 -3.82 -14.85
C LYS A 36 -4.01 -2.35 -14.44
N ASP A 37 -5.17 -1.72 -14.35
CA ASP A 37 -5.27 -0.42 -13.70
C ASP A 37 -5.11 -0.56 -12.18
N VAL A 38 -3.92 -0.27 -11.66
CA VAL A 38 -3.64 -0.30 -10.21
C VAL A 38 -4.41 0.75 -9.42
N ARG A 39 -5.06 1.71 -10.10
CA ARG A 39 -5.92 2.75 -9.49
C ARG A 39 -7.41 2.40 -9.59
N ALA A 40 -7.77 1.18 -10.01
CA ALA A 40 -9.16 0.77 -10.15
C ALA A 40 -10.00 1.01 -8.88
N GLY A 41 -9.43 0.77 -7.69
CA GLY A 41 -10.09 1.05 -6.41
C GLY A 41 -10.52 2.52 -6.26
N MET A 42 -9.71 3.47 -6.72
CA MET A 42 -10.05 4.90 -6.71
C MET A 42 -11.18 5.26 -7.68
N LYS A 43 -11.45 4.40 -8.65
CA LYS A 43 -12.51 4.56 -9.65
C LYS A 43 -13.76 3.74 -9.32
N LEU A 44 -13.75 3.00 -8.22
CA LEU A 44 -14.75 1.97 -7.95
C LEU A 44 -16.17 2.53 -7.87
N GLY A 45 -16.36 3.69 -7.23
CA GLY A 45 -17.66 4.35 -7.17
C GLY A 45 -18.22 4.66 -8.57
N ASN A 46 -17.38 5.20 -9.46
CA ASN A 46 -17.76 5.51 -10.84
C ASN A 46 -18.04 4.25 -11.64
N LEU A 47 -17.24 3.19 -11.46
CA LEU A 47 -17.44 1.91 -12.14
C LEU A 47 -18.77 1.27 -11.72
N MET A 48 -19.09 1.30 -10.42
CA MET A 48 -20.36 0.77 -9.89
C MET A 48 -21.56 1.56 -10.41
N ALA A 49 -21.50 2.89 -10.36
CA ALA A 49 -22.56 3.75 -10.90
C ALA A 49 -22.75 3.52 -12.41
N SER A 50 -21.66 3.41 -13.17
CA SER A 50 -21.71 3.15 -14.62
C SER A 50 -22.29 1.76 -14.96
N ALA A 51 -22.21 0.81 -14.03
CA ALA A 51 -22.82 -0.50 -14.15
C ALA A 51 -24.32 -0.52 -13.78
N GLY A 52 -24.91 0.63 -13.44
CA GLY A 52 -26.33 0.78 -13.10
C GLY A 52 -26.66 0.60 -11.63
N LEU A 53 -25.66 0.50 -10.73
CA LEU A 53 -25.92 0.54 -9.30
C LEU A 53 -26.34 1.95 -8.88
N VAL A 54 -27.37 2.01 -8.03
CA VAL A 54 -27.87 3.25 -7.44
C VAL A 54 -27.37 3.40 -6.00
N GLU A 55 -27.40 4.64 -5.48
CA GLU A 55 -26.99 4.95 -4.09
C GLU A 55 -25.56 4.50 -3.74
N VAL A 56 -24.63 4.69 -4.67
CA VAL A 56 -23.22 4.31 -4.49
C VAL A 56 -22.49 5.34 -3.62
N GLU A 57 -22.02 4.92 -2.44
CA GLU A 57 -21.11 5.69 -1.59
C GLU A 57 -19.67 5.14 -1.70
N LEU A 58 -18.69 6.03 -1.90
CA LEU A 58 -17.27 5.71 -1.83
C LEU A 58 -16.66 6.37 -0.61
N LYS A 59 -16.01 5.57 0.24
CA LYS A 59 -15.30 6.04 1.43
C LYS A 59 -13.86 5.58 1.38
N MET A 60 -12.94 6.54 1.35
CA MET A 60 -11.50 6.28 1.50
C MET A 60 -11.15 6.15 2.98
N ILE A 61 -10.43 5.08 3.33
CA ILE A 61 -9.94 4.85 4.68
C ILE A 61 -8.40 4.78 4.63
N PRO A 62 -7.67 5.65 5.35
CA PRO A 62 -6.22 5.53 5.46
C PRO A 62 -5.89 4.36 6.40
N LEU A 63 -5.68 3.16 5.85
CA LEU A 63 -5.36 1.98 6.63
C LEU A 63 -3.90 2.06 7.12
N PRO A 64 -3.65 2.25 8.43
CA PRO A 64 -2.30 2.43 8.95
C PRO A 64 -1.48 1.15 8.77
N LEU A 65 -0.20 1.32 8.46
CA LEU A 65 0.73 0.19 8.36
C LEU A 65 1.08 -0.41 9.72
N SER A 66 0.98 0.39 10.78
CA SER A 66 1.27 0.05 12.17
C SER A 66 0.43 0.92 13.13
N GLY A 67 0.51 0.67 14.43
CA GLY A 67 -0.28 1.35 15.47
C GLY A 67 0.19 2.77 15.82
N TRP A 68 0.41 3.63 14.82
CA TRP A 68 0.81 5.04 15.02
C TRP A 68 -0.32 6.06 15.23
N PRO A 69 -1.59 5.85 14.78
CA PRO A 69 -2.64 6.86 14.96
C PRO A 69 -2.91 7.21 16.43
N SER A 70 -3.33 8.45 16.68
CA SER A 70 -3.79 8.89 18.00
C SER A 70 -5.19 8.39 18.33
N ASP A 71 -6.06 8.26 17.32
CA ASP A 71 -7.39 7.69 17.47
C ASP A 71 -7.30 6.22 17.95
N PRO A 72 -7.94 5.84 19.07
CA PRO A 72 -7.80 4.51 19.64
C PRO A 72 -8.23 3.38 18.70
N LYS A 73 -9.30 3.57 17.93
CA LYS A 73 -9.82 2.55 17.00
C LYS A 73 -8.87 2.35 15.83
N MET A 74 -8.38 3.44 15.23
CA MET A 74 -7.42 3.37 14.14
C MET A 74 -6.06 2.85 14.60
N ARG A 75 -5.65 3.13 15.84
CA ARG A 75 -4.44 2.57 16.44
C ARG A 75 -4.53 1.06 16.59
N GLU A 76 -5.65 0.56 17.09
CA GLU A 76 -5.91 -0.88 17.20
C GLU A 76 -5.94 -1.54 15.81
N ALA A 77 -6.64 -0.93 14.84
CA ALA A 77 -6.66 -1.41 13.46
C ALA A 77 -5.25 -1.48 12.86
N GLY A 78 -4.42 -0.44 13.07
CA GLY A 78 -3.02 -0.43 12.64
C GLY A 78 -2.16 -1.49 13.34
N ALA A 79 -2.38 -1.72 14.64
CA ALA A 79 -1.67 -2.75 15.40
C ALA A 79 -2.00 -4.16 14.88
N ILE A 80 -3.27 -4.44 14.58
CA ILE A 80 -3.72 -5.69 13.97
C ILE A 80 -3.18 -5.83 12.54
N ASN A 81 -3.21 -4.74 11.75
CA ASN A 81 -2.75 -4.75 10.37
C ASN A 81 -1.22 -4.88 10.23
N ARG A 82 -0.45 -4.58 11.28
CA ARG A 82 1.02 -4.62 11.26
C ARG A 82 1.56 -5.93 10.70
N GLU A 83 1.07 -7.07 11.18
CA GLU A 83 1.54 -8.37 10.70
C GLU A 83 1.20 -8.59 9.22
N ASN A 84 0.01 -8.16 8.79
CA ASN A 84 -0.38 -8.21 7.39
C ASN A 84 0.57 -7.38 6.53
N THR A 85 0.90 -6.15 6.95
CA THR A 85 1.90 -5.29 6.29
C THR A 85 3.23 -6.00 6.09
N GLN A 86 3.75 -6.61 7.15
CA GLN A 86 5.00 -7.35 7.08
C GLN A 86 4.94 -8.50 6.05
N ARG A 87 3.81 -9.19 5.95
CA ARG A 87 3.60 -10.29 4.99
C ARG A 87 3.44 -9.79 3.56
N TRP A 88 2.54 -8.83 3.31
CA TRP A 88 2.17 -8.42 1.95
C TRP A 88 3.27 -7.63 1.24
N LEU A 89 4.12 -6.89 1.97
CA LEU A 89 5.29 -6.22 1.38
C LEU A 89 6.14 -7.19 0.56
N ARG A 90 6.31 -8.43 1.04
CA ARG A 90 7.04 -9.46 0.29
C ARG A 90 6.16 -10.16 -0.74
N SER A 91 5.01 -10.69 -0.32
CA SER A 91 4.22 -11.58 -1.18
C SER A 91 3.76 -10.89 -2.47
N LEU A 92 3.40 -9.61 -2.40
CA LEU A 92 2.96 -8.82 -3.56
C LEU A 92 4.11 -8.38 -4.46
N ALA A 93 5.35 -8.34 -3.96
CA ALA A 93 6.51 -7.88 -4.71
C ALA A 93 7.22 -8.99 -5.50
N ILE A 94 7.11 -10.26 -5.09
CA ILE A 94 7.89 -11.37 -5.67
C ILE A 94 7.78 -11.42 -7.20
N TYR A 95 6.55 -11.58 -7.72
CA TYR A 95 6.37 -11.68 -9.17
C TYR A 95 6.58 -10.34 -9.89
N PRO A 96 5.93 -9.22 -9.47
CA PRO A 96 6.10 -7.95 -10.17
C PRO A 96 7.56 -7.50 -10.23
N PHE A 97 8.33 -7.66 -9.17
CA PHE A 97 9.69 -7.09 -9.15
C PHE A 97 10.67 -8.02 -9.85
N VAL A 98 10.64 -9.33 -9.55
CA VAL A 98 11.60 -10.27 -10.13
C VAL A 98 11.31 -10.53 -11.61
N GLN A 99 10.04 -10.74 -11.97
CA GLN A 99 9.69 -11.14 -13.34
C GLN A 99 9.40 -9.96 -14.27
N LYS A 100 8.77 -8.88 -13.78
CA LYS A 100 8.42 -7.74 -14.64
C LYS A 100 9.49 -6.66 -14.66
N LEU A 101 10.22 -6.46 -13.55
CA LEU A 101 11.31 -5.48 -13.47
C LEU A 101 12.71 -6.10 -13.55
N ASN A 102 12.82 -7.42 -13.74
CA ASN A 102 14.09 -8.16 -13.76
C ASN A 102 14.98 -7.90 -12.53
N MET A 103 14.37 -7.61 -11.38
CA MET A 103 15.09 -7.39 -10.12
C MET A 103 15.63 -8.72 -9.59
N SER A 104 16.89 -8.73 -9.12
CA SER A 104 17.44 -9.91 -8.48
C SER A 104 16.75 -10.21 -7.14
N ARG A 105 16.79 -11.47 -6.69
CA ARG A 105 16.22 -11.85 -5.38
C ARG A 105 16.90 -11.12 -4.23
N ASP A 106 18.21 -10.92 -4.33
CA ASP A 106 18.99 -10.20 -3.32
C ASP A 106 18.58 -8.72 -3.21
N GLU A 107 18.36 -8.04 -4.33
CA GLU A 107 17.85 -6.66 -4.34
C GLU A 107 16.44 -6.59 -3.76
N LEU A 108 15.58 -7.55 -4.12
CA LEU A 108 14.23 -7.65 -3.55
C LEU A 108 14.30 -7.81 -2.03
N ASP A 109 15.06 -8.79 -1.52
CA ASP A 109 15.11 -9.06 -0.09
C ASP A 109 15.71 -7.89 0.70
N LYS A 110 16.70 -7.16 0.14
CA LYS A 110 17.22 -5.89 0.71
C LYS A 110 16.15 -4.79 0.77
N LEU A 111 15.38 -4.62 -0.30
CA LEU A 111 14.29 -3.64 -0.35
C LEU A 111 13.19 -3.98 0.66
N ILE A 112 12.78 -5.25 0.73
CA ILE A 112 11.77 -5.73 1.68
C ILE A 112 12.24 -5.54 3.12
N ALA A 113 13.49 -5.88 3.44
CA ALA A 113 14.02 -5.72 4.79
C ALA A 113 13.94 -4.25 5.26
N ARG A 114 14.33 -3.29 4.41
CA ARG A 114 14.22 -1.86 4.73
C ARG A 114 12.76 -1.38 4.80
N ALA A 115 11.93 -1.76 3.83
CA ALA A 115 10.52 -1.36 3.82
C ALA A 115 9.77 -1.86 5.07
N ARG A 116 10.10 -3.05 5.56
CA ARG A 116 9.54 -3.62 6.79
C ARG A 116 9.94 -2.84 8.04
N GLN A 117 11.19 -2.38 8.11
CA GLN A 117 11.66 -1.52 9.20
C GLN A 117 10.93 -0.17 9.18
N GLU A 118 10.82 0.44 8.01
CA GLU A 118 10.10 1.71 7.82
C GLU A 118 8.59 1.57 8.13
N ALA A 119 7.95 0.46 7.78
CA ALA A 119 6.53 0.23 8.07
C ALA A 119 6.23 0.19 9.59
N ASP A 120 7.22 -0.24 10.38
CA ASP A 120 7.13 -0.28 11.83
C ASP A 120 7.54 1.03 12.51
N ASP A 121 8.07 2.00 11.75
CA ASP A 121 8.46 3.31 12.28
C ASP A 121 7.22 4.23 12.40
N PRO A 122 6.74 4.52 13.63
CA PRO A 122 5.56 5.36 13.82
C PRO A 122 5.82 6.83 13.46
N THR A 123 7.08 7.26 13.34
CA THR A 123 7.42 8.64 12.95
C THR A 123 7.08 8.92 11.49
N LEU A 124 7.09 7.89 10.64
CA LEU A 124 6.69 7.98 9.23
C LEU A 124 5.18 8.06 9.04
N ARG A 125 4.38 7.66 10.04
CA ARG A 125 2.91 7.62 9.98
C ARG A 125 2.36 7.06 8.67
N ALA A 126 2.93 5.93 8.26
CA ALA A 126 2.67 5.36 6.95
C ALA A 126 1.29 4.66 6.89
N TYR A 127 0.61 4.80 5.77
CA TYR A 127 -0.67 4.14 5.49
C TYR A 127 -0.81 3.76 4.02
N VAL A 128 -1.73 2.85 3.72
CA VAL A 128 -2.23 2.61 2.36
C VAL A 128 -3.68 3.08 2.26
N PRO A 129 -4.08 3.73 1.15
CA PRO A 129 -5.48 4.02 0.91
C PRO A 129 -6.28 2.72 0.68
N LEU A 130 -7.37 2.56 1.42
CA LEU A 130 -8.36 1.49 1.35
C LEU A 130 -9.72 2.04 0.89
#